data_AF-A0A8J7NLV7-F1
#
_entry.id   AF-A0A8J7NLV7-F1
#
_cell.length_a   1.000
_cell.length_b   1.000
_cell.length_c   1.000
_cell.angle_alpha   90.00
_cell.angle_beta   90.00
_cell.angle_gamma   90.00
#
_symmetry.space_group_name_H-M   'P 1'
#
loop_
_entity.id
_entity.type
_entity.pdbx_description
1 polymer ?
#
loop_
_entity_poly.entity_id
_entity_poly.type
_entity_poly.pdbx_seq_one_letter_code
_entity_poly.pdbx_strand_id
1 'polypeptide(L)'
;MGQTSNFASPHGTLDPSSPYALMSPGQRSSNWPGSPQVSGPSPAARMPGMSPANPSLHSPIPDASHSPRAGTSSQGMPTNMPPPRKLPQRSWAASIPTILTHSALHVLLLPSPTPCLVPGLAGSYLCSPLERFLGSVIMRRHLQRIIQQEPNLQIVNSNEPGVIMFKTDVLKCRVALNPKTYQTLQLKVTPDNTGPWSQEELQVLEKFFETRVAGPPFKYNTLNAFTKLLGAPTHILRDCVRIMKLELFPDQATQLKWNVQFCLTIPPSAPPIAPPGTIAVVLKSKMLFFLQLTQRLPVPQEPISIIVPIVYDMATGLTQQADIPRQPSSSGAAALMVSSILKRFNEMHPPRQSECTIFASVHELMANLTLPPGGRP
;
A
#
# COMPACT_ATOMS: atom_id res chain seq x y z
N MET A 1 -40.96 23.46 -46.54
CA MET A 1 -41.05 22.33 -47.50
C MET A 1 -39.68 21.67 -47.52
N GLY A 2 -39.48 20.53 -46.85
CA GLY A 2 -39.51 19.18 -47.44
C GLY A 2 -38.06 18.78 -47.79
N GLN A 3 -37.49 17.59 -47.57
CA GLN A 3 -37.93 16.28 -47.11
C GLN A 3 -36.68 15.53 -46.62
N THR A 4 -36.91 14.51 -45.80
CA THR A 4 -35.98 13.49 -45.29
C THR A 4 -35.54 12.47 -46.35
N SER A 5 -34.34 11.87 -46.24
CA SER A 5 -34.12 10.39 -46.29
C SER A 5 -32.62 9.96 -46.23
N ASN A 6 -32.25 9.36 -45.09
CA ASN A 6 -31.62 8.05 -44.85
C ASN A 6 -30.53 7.36 -45.74
N PHE A 7 -29.59 6.75 -45.00
CA PHE A 7 -28.78 5.53 -45.21
C PHE A 7 -27.66 5.48 -46.28
N ALA A 8 -26.40 5.42 -45.82
CA ALA A 8 -25.44 4.31 -46.04
C ALA A 8 -24.03 4.64 -45.49
N SER A 9 -23.41 3.71 -44.75
CA SER A 9 -21.95 3.62 -44.58
C SER A 9 -21.39 2.67 -45.64
N PRO A 10 -20.10 2.80 -46.04
CA PRO A 10 -19.14 1.81 -45.54
C PRO A 10 -17.71 2.35 -45.29
N HIS A 11 -17.07 1.74 -44.27
CA HIS A 11 -15.63 1.46 -44.09
C HIS A 11 -14.50 2.46 -44.41
N GLY A 12 -13.61 2.62 -43.40
CA GLY A 12 -12.20 3.05 -43.48
C GLY A 12 -11.99 4.48 -42.94
N THR A 13 -11.08 4.81 -42.04
CA THR A 13 -9.89 4.17 -41.46
C THR A 13 -9.59 4.91 -40.14
N LEU A 14 -9.39 4.20 -39.02
CA LEU A 14 -8.95 4.82 -37.77
C LEU A 14 -7.42 4.88 -37.72
N ASP A 15 -6.95 6.11 -37.51
CA ASP A 15 -5.58 6.56 -37.26
C ASP A 15 -5.03 5.98 -35.92
N PRO A 16 -3.73 5.71 -35.76
CA PRO A 16 -3.16 4.93 -34.67
C PRO A 16 -2.61 5.83 -33.56
N SER A 17 -3.20 5.78 -32.37
CA SER A 17 -2.54 6.29 -31.17
C SER A 17 -3.15 5.69 -29.90
N SER A 18 -2.60 4.55 -29.47
CA SER A 18 -2.75 4.04 -28.09
C SER A 18 -1.45 3.32 -27.68
N PRO A 19 -0.82 3.65 -26.53
CA PRO A 19 0.53 3.21 -26.18
C PRO A 19 0.60 1.84 -25.47
N TYR A 20 -0.34 0.94 -25.71
CA TYR A 20 -0.23 -0.44 -25.19
C TYR A 20 0.41 -1.35 -26.24
N ALA A 21 1.74 -1.50 -26.17
CA ALA A 21 2.45 -2.52 -26.93
C ALA A 21 2.06 -3.91 -26.41
N LEU A 22 1.24 -4.61 -27.19
CA LEU A 22 1.03 -6.06 -27.10
C LEU A 22 2.37 -6.77 -27.39
N MET A 23 3.06 -7.18 -26.33
CA MET A 23 4.19 -8.09 -26.43
C MET A 23 3.68 -9.46 -26.90
N SER A 24 4.03 -9.82 -28.14
CA SER A 24 3.85 -11.17 -28.67
C SER A 24 4.76 -12.16 -27.94
N PRO A 25 4.35 -13.42 -27.70
CA PRO A 25 5.27 -14.43 -27.18
C PRO A 25 6.21 -14.87 -28.31
N GLY A 26 7.40 -14.26 -28.36
CA GLY A 26 8.51 -14.77 -29.17
C GLY A 26 9.08 -16.05 -28.56
N GLN A 27 9.31 -17.04 -29.41
CA GLN A 27 9.93 -18.33 -29.12
C GLN A 27 11.23 -18.16 -28.30
N ARG A 28 11.25 -18.71 -27.07
CA ARG A 28 12.49 -19.12 -26.41
C ARG A 28 12.37 -20.58 -26.01
N SER A 29 13.12 -21.40 -26.72
CA SER A 29 13.47 -22.77 -26.37
C SER A 29 14.35 -22.76 -25.12
N SER A 30 13.79 -23.15 -23.97
CA SER A 30 14.58 -23.53 -22.80
C SER A 30 13.84 -24.68 -22.11
N ASN A 31 14.29 -25.90 -22.40
CA ASN A 31 13.82 -27.12 -21.77
C ASN A 31 14.13 -27.09 -20.27
N TRP A 32 13.07 -27.16 -19.44
CA TRP A 32 13.21 -27.54 -18.04
C TRP A 32 13.38 -29.07 -17.97
N PRO A 33 14.32 -29.61 -17.17
CA PRO A 33 14.42 -31.05 -16.99
C PRO A 33 13.21 -31.54 -16.17
N GLY A 34 12.37 -32.40 -16.76
CA GLY A 34 11.38 -33.19 -16.01
C GLY A 34 9.89 -32.95 -16.30
N SER A 35 9.51 -32.23 -17.37
CA SER A 35 8.09 -32.11 -17.74
C SER A 35 7.64 -33.22 -18.70
N PRO A 36 6.58 -34.00 -18.40
CA PRO A 36 6.02 -34.98 -19.34
C PRO A 36 5.25 -34.26 -20.45
N GLN A 37 5.65 -34.46 -21.71
CA GLN A 37 4.93 -33.97 -22.88
C GLN A 37 3.70 -34.86 -23.15
N VAL A 38 2.51 -34.26 -23.14
CA VAL A 38 1.33 -34.81 -23.83
C VAL A 38 1.03 -33.87 -24.99
N SER A 39 1.31 -34.34 -26.20
CA SER A 39 0.98 -33.65 -27.45
C SER A 39 -0.50 -33.84 -27.75
N GLY A 40 -1.29 -32.77 -27.70
CA GLY A 40 -2.67 -32.74 -28.20
C GLY A 40 -2.80 -31.68 -29.31
N PRO A 41 -3.48 -31.95 -30.43
CA PRO A 41 -3.61 -30.98 -31.52
C PRO A 41 -4.69 -29.95 -31.20
N SER A 42 -4.35 -28.66 -31.33
CA SER A 42 -5.31 -27.56 -31.33
C SER A 42 -6.03 -27.47 -32.68
N PRO A 43 -7.37 -27.26 -32.73
CA PRO A 43 -8.04 -26.91 -33.96
C PRO A 43 -8.43 -25.42 -34.00
N ALA A 44 -8.03 -24.73 -35.06
CA ALA A 44 -8.58 -23.44 -35.46
C ALA A 44 -9.09 -23.50 -36.91
N ALA A 45 -10.30 -22.96 -37.10
CA ALA A 45 -10.94 -22.45 -38.32
C ALA A 45 -11.66 -23.43 -39.29
N ARG A 46 -13.01 -23.38 -39.32
CA ARG A 46 -13.87 -22.71 -40.35
C ARG A 46 -15.37 -23.14 -40.26
N MET A 47 -16.25 -22.12 -40.10
CA MET A 47 -17.71 -21.87 -40.41
C MET A 47 -18.61 -22.93 -41.12
N PRO A 48 -19.96 -22.74 -41.27
CA PRO A 48 -21.04 -22.26 -40.37
C PRO A 48 -22.31 -23.16 -40.37
N GLY A 49 -23.19 -23.02 -39.35
CA GLY A 49 -24.63 -23.33 -39.45
C GLY A 49 -25.13 -24.66 -38.87
N MET A 50 -26.35 -24.59 -38.30
CA MET A 50 -27.27 -25.66 -37.89
C MET A 50 -27.14 -26.19 -36.44
N SER A 51 -28.08 -25.76 -35.59
CA SER A 51 -28.48 -26.49 -34.38
C SER A 51 -29.29 -27.73 -34.76
N PRO A 52 -29.20 -28.84 -34.00
CA PRO A 52 -30.37 -29.28 -33.25
C PRO A 52 -30.05 -29.82 -31.83
N ALA A 53 -31.13 -29.97 -31.07
CA ALA A 53 -31.23 -30.24 -29.64
C ALA A 53 -30.65 -31.59 -29.12
N ASN A 54 -30.06 -31.53 -27.91
CA ASN A 54 -30.06 -32.45 -26.73
C ASN A 54 -29.97 -34.00 -26.89
N PRO A 55 -29.64 -34.81 -25.84
CA PRO A 55 -28.85 -34.62 -24.62
C PRO A 55 -27.71 -35.67 -24.48
N SER A 56 -26.56 -35.31 -23.89
CA SER A 56 -25.51 -36.29 -23.57
C SER A 56 -25.59 -36.74 -22.11
N LEU A 57 -26.05 -37.99 -21.96
CA LEU A 57 -25.79 -38.91 -20.87
C LEU A 57 -24.29 -39.18 -20.71
N HIS A 58 -23.90 -39.59 -19.49
CA HIS A 58 -22.61 -40.17 -19.03
C HIS A 58 -21.69 -39.27 -18.19
N SER A 59 -21.98 -39.25 -16.89
CA SER A 59 -20.96 -39.28 -15.83
C SER A 59 -20.53 -40.74 -15.58
N PRO A 60 -19.27 -41.06 -15.29
CA PRO A 60 -18.88 -42.40 -14.89
C PRO A 60 -19.37 -42.69 -13.46
N ILE A 61 -20.11 -43.78 -13.30
CA ILE A 61 -20.55 -44.35 -12.03
C ILE A 61 -19.40 -45.19 -11.47
N PRO A 62 -18.98 -45.03 -10.20
CA PRO A 62 -18.08 -45.97 -9.55
C PRO A 62 -18.84 -47.22 -9.11
N ASP A 63 -18.30 -48.36 -9.49
CA ASP A 63 -18.75 -49.72 -9.20
C ASP A 63 -18.85 -49.98 -7.69
N ALA A 64 -20.04 -50.41 -7.24
CA ALA A 64 -20.37 -50.69 -5.86
C ALA A 64 -20.38 -52.21 -5.65
N SER A 65 -19.20 -52.81 -5.49
CA SER A 65 -19.08 -54.25 -5.27
C SER A 65 -18.04 -54.66 -4.23
N HIS A 66 -17.93 -53.94 -3.11
CA HIS A 66 -17.34 -54.50 -1.87
C HIS A 66 -17.97 -53.88 -0.60
N SER A 67 -19.06 -54.47 -0.12
CA SER A 67 -19.58 -54.24 1.23
C SER A 67 -19.46 -55.53 2.05
N PRO A 68 -18.93 -55.50 3.29
CA PRO A 68 -19.41 -56.35 4.35
C PRO A 68 -20.37 -55.55 5.24
N ARG A 69 -21.64 -55.94 5.12
CA ARG A 69 -22.67 -56.07 6.16
C ARG A 69 -22.75 -55.00 7.26
N ALA A 70 -23.87 -54.27 7.23
CA ALA A 70 -24.37 -53.41 8.29
C ALA A 70 -24.56 -54.15 9.63
N GLY A 71 -24.09 -53.52 10.71
CA GLY A 71 -24.57 -53.70 12.08
C GLY A 71 -25.32 -52.44 12.50
N THR A 72 -26.56 -52.62 12.92
CA THR A 72 -27.49 -51.60 13.41
C THR A 72 -27.08 -51.05 14.78
N SER A 73 -27.00 -49.72 14.94
CA SER A 73 -27.60 -48.92 16.03
C SER A 73 -26.87 -47.58 16.25
N SER A 74 -27.68 -46.61 16.67
CA SER A 74 -27.38 -45.27 17.21
C SER A 74 -26.90 -44.15 16.26
N GLN A 75 -27.67 -43.07 16.31
CA GLN A 75 -27.44 -41.77 15.68
C GLN A 75 -26.09 -41.18 16.11
N GLY A 76 -25.22 -40.90 15.14
CA GLY A 76 -24.04 -40.08 15.31
C GLY A 76 -23.70 -39.44 13.98
N MET A 77 -23.84 -38.12 13.87
CA MET A 77 -23.34 -37.38 12.71
C MET A 77 -21.81 -37.60 12.61
N PRO A 78 -21.25 -38.00 11.45
CA PRO A 78 -19.82 -38.13 11.32
C PRO A 78 -19.20 -36.74 11.19
N THR A 79 -18.79 -36.15 12.30
CA THR A 79 -17.93 -34.96 12.33
C THR A 79 -16.46 -35.36 12.09
N ASN A 80 -16.19 -36.04 10.98
CA ASN A 80 -14.81 -36.33 10.55
C ASN A 80 -14.20 -35.08 9.88
N MET A 81 -13.97 -34.04 10.68
CA MET A 81 -12.98 -33.03 10.30
C MET A 81 -11.59 -33.59 10.66
N PRO A 82 -10.70 -33.81 9.69
CA PRO A 82 -9.34 -34.22 10.02
C PRO A 82 -8.68 -33.14 10.90
N PRO A 83 -7.89 -33.53 11.91
CA PRO A 83 -7.23 -32.57 12.79
C PRO A 83 -6.36 -31.59 11.98
N PRO A 84 -6.19 -30.33 12.44
CA PRO A 84 -5.39 -29.33 11.75
C PRO A 84 -3.99 -29.89 11.50
N ARG A 85 -3.68 -30.10 10.21
CA ARG A 85 -2.46 -30.79 9.80
C ARG A 85 -1.26 -29.85 9.94
N LYS A 86 -0.25 -30.27 10.69
CA LYS A 86 1.09 -29.64 10.63
C LYS A 86 1.69 -29.99 9.26
N LEU A 87 1.79 -29.00 8.37
CA LEU A 87 2.40 -29.20 7.06
C LEU A 87 3.90 -29.49 7.22
N PRO A 88 4.46 -30.49 6.51
CA PRO A 88 5.90 -30.72 6.51
C PRO A 88 6.65 -29.54 5.88
N GLN A 89 7.85 -29.22 6.40
CA GLN A 89 8.76 -28.23 5.82
C GLN A 89 9.41 -28.72 4.52
N ARG A 90 8.63 -29.00 3.48
CA ARG A 90 9.18 -29.19 2.13
C ARG A 90 8.45 -28.31 1.12
N SER A 91 9.21 -27.74 0.20
CA SER A 91 8.77 -26.74 -0.79
C SER A 91 7.68 -27.21 -1.74
N TRP A 92 7.43 -28.52 -1.87
CA TRP A 92 6.33 -29.10 -2.64
C TRP A 92 5.03 -29.31 -1.84
N ALA A 93 5.01 -29.06 -0.53
CA ALA A 93 3.78 -29.08 0.26
C ALA A 93 2.76 -27.98 -0.16
N ALA A 94 3.19 -27.03 -1.01
CA ALA A 94 2.34 -26.04 -1.65
C ALA A 94 1.49 -26.59 -2.81
N SER A 95 1.72 -27.84 -3.26
CA SER A 95 0.93 -28.46 -4.33
C SER A 95 -0.27 -29.28 -3.84
N ILE A 96 -0.46 -29.41 -2.52
CA ILE A 96 -1.62 -30.11 -1.94
C ILE A 96 -2.67 -29.05 -1.60
N PRO A 97 -3.82 -29.03 -2.29
CA PRO A 97 -4.87 -28.06 -1.99
C PRO A 97 -5.37 -28.25 -0.55
N THR A 98 -5.51 -27.14 0.17
CA THR A 98 -6.16 -27.16 1.49
C THR A 98 -7.67 -27.17 1.26
N ILE A 99 -8.33 -28.26 1.63
CA ILE A 99 -9.79 -28.35 1.59
C ILE A 99 -10.34 -27.45 2.71
N LEU A 100 -11.19 -26.49 2.32
CA LEU A 100 -11.89 -25.60 3.23
C LEU A 100 -13.38 -25.91 3.21
N THR A 101 -14.03 -25.88 4.37
CA THR A 101 -15.50 -25.88 4.41
C THR A 101 -16.02 -24.55 3.87
N HIS A 102 -17.26 -24.54 3.37
CA HIS A 102 -17.92 -23.29 2.95
C HIS A 102 -17.96 -22.26 4.08
N SER A 103 -18.18 -22.68 5.33
CA SER A 103 -18.17 -21.79 6.49
C SER A 103 -16.80 -21.18 6.77
N ALA A 104 -15.71 -21.96 6.66
CA ALA A 104 -14.35 -21.44 6.84
C ALA A 104 -13.97 -20.44 5.75
N LEU A 105 -14.33 -20.73 4.50
CA LEU A 105 -14.13 -19.79 3.40
C LEU A 105 -14.94 -18.50 3.59
N HIS A 106 -16.20 -18.60 4.02
CA HIS A 106 -17.03 -17.44 4.31
C HIS A 106 -16.41 -16.54 5.38
N VAL A 107 -15.91 -17.12 6.49
CA VAL A 107 -15.23 -16.37 7.56
C VAL A 107 -13.96 -15.69 7.05
N LEU A 108 -13.18 -16.34 6.18
CA LEU A 108 -11.96 -15.77 5.59
C LEU A 108 -12.23 -14.58 4.65
N LEU A 109 -13.42 -14.52 4.05
CA LEU A 109 -13.85 -13.48 3.12
C LEU A 109 -14.68 -12.38 3.79
N LEU A 110 -15.13 -12.58 5.03
CA LEU A 110 -15.96 -11.60 5.73
C LEU A 110 -15.12 -10.37 6.12
N PRO A 111 -15.51 -9.15 5.69
CA PRO A 111 -14.84 -7.92 6.11
C PRO A 111 -14.82 -7.82 7.64
N SER A 112 -13.64 -7.58 8.20
CA SER A 112 -13.46 -7.45 9.65
C SER A 112 -12.48 -6.32 9.96
N PRO A 113 -12.58 -5.70 11.15
CA PRO A 113 -11.55 -4.79 11.63
C PRO A 113 -10.19 -5.50 11.69
N THR A 114 -9.13 -4.78 11.36
CA THR A 114 -7.78 -5.31 11.53
C THR A 114 -7.52 -5.56 13.02
N PRO A 115 -7.12 -6.78 13.42
CA PRO A 115 -6.77 -7.09 14.80
C PRO A 115 -5.72 -6.11 15.32
N CYS A 116 -5.89 -5.66 16.58
CA CYS A 116 -4.96 -4.76 17.28
C CYS A 116 -4.89 -3.31 16.76
N LEU A 117 -5.71 -2.91 15.77
CA LEU A 117 -5.84 -1.50 15.37
C LEU A 117 -7.01 -0.84 16.08
N VAL A 118 -6.77 0.33 16.68
CA VAL A 118 -7.79 1.13 17.35
C VAL A 118 -8.75 1.70 16.30
N PRO A 119 -10.07 1.47 16.42
CA PRO A 119 -11.05 2.13 15.56
C PRO A 119 -11.00 3.65 15.77
N GLY A 120 -10.78 4.43 14.70
CA GLY A 120 -10.88 5.91 14.78
C GLY A 120 -9.90 6.72 13.94
N LEU A 121 -8.79 6.15 13.46
CA LEU A 121 -7.99 6.83 12.44
C LEU A 121 -8.74 6.81 11.10
N ALA A 122 -8.86 7.97 10.47
CA ALA A 122 -9.55 8.15 9.19
C ALA A 122 -9.10 7.08 8.16
N GLY A 123 -10.09 6.37 7.59
CA GLY A 123 -9.87 5.35 6.55
C GLY A 123 -9.83 3.90 7.03
N SER A 124 -10.64 3.50 8.03
CA SER A 124 -10.82 2.08 8.41
C SER A 124 -11.48 1.28 7.29
N TYR A 125 -10.70 0.96 6.26
CA TYR A 125 -11.08 0.04 5.21
C TYR A 125 -11.25 -1.35 5.85
N LEU A 126 -12.51 -1.81 5.91
CA LEU A 126 -12.82 -3.14 6.39
C LEU A 126 -12.31 -4.15 5.37
N CYS A 127 -11.36 -4.96 5.80
CA CYS A 127 -10.62 -5.86 4.94
C CYS A 127 -10.77 -7.28 5.47
N SER A 128 -11.10 -8.22 4.59
CA SER A 128 -11.24 -9.62 5.00
C SER A 128 -9.91 -10.21 5.50
N PRO A 129 -9.92 -11.20 6.40
CA PRO A 129 -8.69 -11.87 6.83
C PRO A 129 -7.84 -12.39 5.66
N LEU A 130 -8.49 -12.91 4.61
CA LEU A 130 -7.80 -13.39 3.42
C LEU A 130 -7.13 -12.26 2.63
N GLU A 131 -7.84 -11.15 2.41
CA GLU A 131 -7.29 -9.99 1.71
C GLU A 131 -6.09 -9.39 2.48
N ARG A 132 -6.16 -9.35 3.81
CA ARG A 132 -5.04 -8.89 4.65
C ARG A 132 -3.83 -9.81 4.59
N PHE A 133 -4.03 -11.13 4.59
CA PHE A 133 -2.95 -12.10 4.38
C PHE A 133 -2.30 -11.92 3.00
N LEU A 134 -3.09 -11.93 1.92
CA LEU A 134 -2.59 -11.82 0.55
C LEU A 134 -1.90 -10.46 0.32
N GLY A 135 -2.50 -9.38 0.81
CA GLY A 135 -1.93 -8.03 0.82
C GLY A 135 -0.59 -7.96 1.54
N SER A 136 -0.48 -8.56 2.72
CA SER A 136 0.78 -8.61 3.47
C SER A 136 1.85 -9.44 2.74
N VAL A 137 1.47 -10.56 2.13
CA VAL A 137 2.38 -11.43 1.35
C VAL A 137 2.92 -10.69 0.11
N ILE A 138 2.04 -10.01 -0.64
CA ILE A 138 2.46 -9.28 -1.85
C ILE A 138 3.34 -8.08 -1.48
N MET A 139 3.01 -7.35 -0.41
CA MET A 139 3.83 -6.24 0.10
C MET A 139 5.23 -6.72 0.52
N ARG A 140 5.33 -7.85 1.23
CA ARG A 140 6.64 -8.46 1.55
C ARG A 140 7.44 -8.76 0.29
N ARG A 141 6.82 -9.36 -0.74
CA ARG A 141 7.49 -9.65 -2.02
C ARG A 141 7.95 -8.38 -2.73
N HIS A 142 7.17 -7.31 -2.68
CA HIS A 142 7.55 -6.02 -3.24
C HIS A 142 8.70 -5.37 -2.48
N LEU A 143 8.69 -5.42 -1.15
CA LEU A 143 9.72 -4.84 -0.30
C LEU A 143 11.12 -5.34 -0.68
N GLN A 144 11.27 -6.64 -0.90
CA GLN A 144 12.57 -7.22 -1.29
C GLN A 144 13.13 -6.58 -2.58
N ARG A 145 12.28 -6.33 -3.58
CA ARG A 145 12.69 -5.68 -4.84
C ARG A 145 12.98 -4.20 -4.65
N ILE A 146 12.19 -3.51 -3.83
CA ILE A 146 12.41 -2.09 -3.53
C ILE A 146 13.77 -1.92 -2.86
N ILE A 147 14.08 -2.71 -1.83
CA ILE A 147 15.37 -2.62 -1.13
C ILE A 147 16.55 -2.81 -2.10
N GLN A 148 16.46 -3.74 -3.05
CA GLN A 148 17.52 -3.96 -4.05
C GLN A 148 17.74 -2.77 -4.99
N GLN A 149 16.73 -1.92 -5.17
CA GLN A 149 16.78 -0.75 -6.04
C GLN A 149 17.24 0.51 -5.29
N GLU A 150 17.24 0.49 -3.95
CA GLU A 150 17.56 1.64 -3.12
C GLU A 150 19.01 1.58 -2.62
N PRO A 151 19.88 2.54 -3.02
CA PRO A 151 21.32 2.46 -2.76
C PRO A 151 21.69 2.61 -1.27
N ASN A 152 20.85 3.29 -0.49
CA ASN A 152 21.08 3.54 0.93
C ASN A 152 20.60 2.39 1.83
N LEU A 153 20.18 1.27 1.24
CA LEU A 153 19.65 0.11 1.93
C LEU A 153 20.42 -1.14 1.51
N GLN A 154 20.73 -2.00 2.47
CA GLN A 154 21.47 -3.23 2.23
C GLN A 154 20.68 -4.43 2.74
N ILE A 155 20.40 -5.40 1.86
CA ILE A 155 19.81 -6.68 2.27
C ILE A 155 20.80 -7.41 3.18
N VAL A 156 20.28 -7.93 4.29
CA VAL A 156 21.00 -8.84 5.18
C VAL A 156 20.44 -10.24 4.95
N ASN A 157 21.31 -11.18 4.62
CA ASN A 157 20.90 -12.57 4.40
C ASN A 157 20.26 -13.14 5.67
N SER A 158 19.06 -13.69 5.52
CA SER A 158 18.32 -14.37 6.58
C SER A 158 18.11 -15.82 6.19
N ASN A 159 18.35 -16.73 7.13
CA ASN A 159 18.02 -18.15 6.98
C ASN A 159 16.56 -18.44 7.39
N GLU A 160 15.83 -17.44 7.90
CA GLU A 160 14.44 -17.60 8.35
C GLU A 160 13.47 -17.46 7.16
N PRO A 161 12.70 -18.52 6.82
CA PRO A 161 11.78 -18.48 5.69
C PRO A 161 10.70 -17.40 5.86
N GLY A 162 10.53 -16.57 4.82
CA GLY A 162 9.50 -15.54 4.83
C GLY A 162 9.83 -14.30 5.67
N VAL A 163 11.10 -14.14 6.07
CA VAL A 163 11.60 -12.94 6.75
C VAL A 163 12.56 -12.18 5.84
N ILE A 164 12.35 -10.87 5.76
CA ILE A 164 13.27 -9.96 5.07
C ILE A 164 14.05 -9.21 6.16
N MET A 165 15.37 -9.31 6.11
CA MET A 165 16.25 -8.46 6.91
C MET A 165 16.99 -7.51 5.99
N PHE A 166 17.09 -6.25 6.42
CA PHE A 166 17.89 -5.24 5.73
C PHE A 166 18.37 -4.21 6.73
N LYS A 167 19.35 -3.40 6.35
CA LYS A 167 19.87 -2.33 7.18
C LYS A 167 20.06 -1.04 6.39
N THR A 168 20.03 0.06 7.11
CA THR A 168 20.55 1.37 6.71
C THR A 168 21.87 1.58 7.46
N ASP A 169 22.46 2.78 7.36
CA ASP A 169 23.65 3.14 8.14
C ASP A 169 23.42 3.16 9.66
N VAL A 170 22.15 3.27 10.10
CA VAL A 170 21.81 3.50 11.51
C VAL A 170 20.76 2.53 12.07
N LEU A 171 20.05 1.78 11.22
CA LEU A 171 18.96 0.90 11.62
C LEU A 171 19.12 -0.49 10.99
N LYS A 172 18.82 -1.53 11.77
CA LYS A 172 18.48 -2.87 11.28
C LYS A 172 16.97 -3.04 11.29
N CYS A 173 16.46 -3.55 10.19
CA CYS A 173 15.04 -3.76 9.96
C CYS A 173 14.77 -5.24 9.71
N ARG A 174 13.81 -5.80 10.44
CA ARG A 174 13.28 -7.16 10.22
C ARG A 174 11.81 -7.06 9.87
N VAL A 175 11.43 -7.59 8.70
CA VAL A 175 10.05 -7.58 8.22
C VAL A 175 9.54 -9.01 8.06
N ALA A 176 8.44 -9.34 8.73
CA ALA A 176 7.84 -10.66 8.74
C ALA A 176 6.31 -10.57 8.90
N LEU A 177 5.58 -11.61 8.48
CA LEU A 177 4.17 -11.72 8.84
C LEU A 177 4.03 -11.93 10.34
N ASN A 178 2.98 -11.37 10.93
CA ASN A 178 2.61 -11.66 12.32
C ASN A 178 2.42 -13.17 12.48
N PRO A 179 3.23 -13.86 13.31
CA PRO A 179 3.20 -15.32 13.40
C PRO A 179 1.94 -15.87 14.07
N LYS A 180 1.18 -15.01 14.78
CA LYS A 180 -0.06 -15.40 15.45
C LYS A 180 -1.26 -15.33 14.51
N THR A 181 -1.35 -14.28 13.69
CA THR A 181 -2.55 -14.01 12.88
C THR A 181 -2.32 -14.20 11.38
N TYR A 182 -1.08 -14.12 10.91
CA TYR A 182 -0.67 -14.04 9.51
C TYR A 182 -1.34 -12.93 8.69
N GLN A 183 -2.02 -11.98 9.35
CA GLN A 183 -2.84 -10.97 8.67
C GLN A 183 -2.17 -9.61 8.56
N THR A 184 -1.08 -9.37 9.29
CA THR A 184 -0.33 -8.10 9.20
C THR A 184 1.13 -8.37 8.90
N LEU A 185 1.72 -7.48 8.09
CA LEU A 185 3.16 -7.43 7.88
C LEU A 185 3.78 -6.50 8.92
N GLN A 186 4.66 -7.03 9.76
CA GLN A 186 5.25 -6.32 10.87
C GLN A 186 6.70 -5.94 10.54
N LEU A 187 7.03 -4.68 10.83
CA LEU A 187 8.40 -4.18 10.84
C LEU A 187 8.88 -4.17 12.29
N LYS A 188 10.06 -4.72 12.53
CA LYS A 188 10.83 -4.54 13.75
C LYS A 188 12.08 -3.74 13.42
N VAL A 189 12.32 -2.66 14.16
CA VAL A 189 13.46 -1.76 13.96
C VAL A 189 14.33 -1.79 15.21
N THR A 190 15.63 -1.95 15.01
CA THR A 190 16.65 -1.85 16.06
C THR A 190 17.79 -0.97 15.58
N PRO A 191 18.42 -0.15 16.44
CA PRO A 191 19.62 0.59 16.06
C PRO A 191 20.74 -0.38 15.63
N ASP A 192 21.49 -0.05 14.55
CA ASP A 192 22.68 -0.84 14.17
C ASP A 192 23.87 -0.50 15.09
N ASN A 193 23.95 0.75 15.53
CA ASN A 193 24.96 1.28 16.44
C ASN A 193 24.30 1.93 17.68
N THR A 194 25.09 2.47 18.61
CA THR A 194 24.62 3.31 19.73
C THR A 194 24.13 4.69 19.26
N GLY A 195 23.37 4.72 18.16
CA GLY A 195 22.79 5.93 17.60
C GLY A 195 21.72 6.54 18.53
N PRO A 196 21.30 7.79 18.26
CA PRO A 196 20.48 8.59 19.17
C PRO A 196 19.00 8.15 19.27
N TRP A 197 18.65 6.95 18.83
CA TRP A 197 17.27 6.48 18.71
C TRP A 197 16.65 6.18 20.07
N SER A 198 15.53 6.83 20.37
CA SER A 198 14.72 6.44 21.52
C SER A 198 13.83 5.24 21.18
N GLN A 199 13.46 4.46 22.19
CA GLN A 199 12.53 3.34 21.98
C GLN A 199 11.17 3.81 21.45
N GLU A 200 10.74 5.02 21.84
CA GLU A 200 9.50 5.62 21.35
C GLU A 200 9.57 5.92 19.85
N GLU A 201 10.67 6.49 19.36
CA GLU A 201 10.86 6.76 17.93
C GLU A 201 10.82 5.47 17.09
N LEU A 202 11.43 4.40 17.59
CA LEU A 202 11.40 3.09 16.93
C LEU A 202 9.98 2.52 16.91
N GLN A 203 9.23 2.60 18.01
CA GLN A 203 7.84 2.15 18.07
C GLN A 203 6.92 2.94 17.14
N VAL A 204 7.15 4.24 16.97
CA VAL A 204 6.43 5.07 15.99
C VAL A 204 6.67 4.56 14.57
N LEU A 205 7.92 4.27 14.18
CA LEU A 205 8.24 3.70 12.86
C LEU A 205 7.56 2.34 12.64
N GLU A 206 7.63 1.44 13.62
CA GLU A 206 7.03 0.12 13.56
C GLU A 206 5.50 0.21 13.39
N LYS A 207 4.85 1.03 14.22
CA LYS A 207 3.39 1.25 14.17
C LYS A 207 2.96 1.96 12.89
N PHE A 208 3.72 2.96 12.43
CA PHE A 208 3.41 3.65 11.18
C PHE A 208 3.50 2.70 9.98
N PHE A 209 4.52 1.83 9.95
CA PHE A 209 4.64 0.81 8.92
C PHE A 209 3.43 -0.12 8.90
N GLU A 210 3.05 -0.71 10.03
CA GLU A 210 1.93 -1.65 10.10
C GLU A 210 0.59 -0.99 9.74
N THR A 211 0.38 0.26 10.17
CA THR A 211 -0.93 0.94 10.05
C THR A 211 -1.12 1.74 8.75
N ARG A 212 -0.06 2.37 8.22
CA ARG A 212 -0.13 3.31 7.09
C ARG A 212 0.58 2.81 5.84
N VAL A 213 1.55 1.91 5.98
CA VAL A 213 2.41 1.47 4.86
C VAL A 213 1.99 0.10 4.35
N ALA A 214 2.01 -0.88 5.23
CA ALA A 214 1.70 -2.28 4.96
C ALA A 214 0.27 -2.66 5.39
N GLY A 215 -0.63 -1.68 5.42
CA GLY A 215 -2.06 -1.86 5.63
C GLY A 215 -2.87 -1.68 4.35
N PRO A 216 -4.18 -1.97 4.37
CA PRO A 216 -5.08 -1.69 3.25
C PRO A 216 -5.01 -0.22 2.82
N PRO A 217 -5.07 0.07 1.50
CA PRO A 217 -5.32 -0.84 0.39
C PRO A 217 -4.04 -1.49 -0.22
N PHE A 218 -3.00 -1.73 0.58
CA PHE A 218 -1.78 -2.47 0.19
C PHE A 218 -1.07 -1.95 -1.07
N LYS A 219 -0.78 -0.65 -1.10
CA LYS A 219 -0.23 0.04 -2.28
C LYS A 219 1.29 -0.07 -2.38
N TYR A 220 1.79 -0.60 -3.51
CA TYR A 220 3.22 -0.67 -3.82
C TYR A 220 3.95 0.69 -3.63
N ASN A 221 3.40 1.78 -4.16
CA ASN A 221 4.05 3.09 -4.08
C ASN A 221 4.12 3.64 -2.64
N THR A 222 3.16 3.31 -1.77
CA THR A 222 3.22 3.64 -0.35
C THR A 222 4.39 2.94 0.33
N LEU A 223 4.55 1.64 0.07
CA LEU A 223 5.68 0.85 0.56
C LEU A 223 7.02 1.37 0.03
N ASN A 224 7.08 1.73 -1.26
CA ASN A 224 8.27 2.28 -1.89
C ASN A 224 8.67 3.63 -1.26
N ALA A 225 7.72 4.56 -1.11
CA ALA A 225 7.95 5.86 -0.49
C ALA A 225 8.48 5.74 0.96
N PHE A 226 7.88 4.87 1.76
CA PHE A 226 8.35 4.63 3.13
C PHE A 226 9.75 4.00 3.17
N THR A 227 10.02 3.04 2.27
CA THR A 227 11.33 2.39 2.20
C THR A 227 12.42 3.40 1.81
N LYS A 228 12.15 4.29 0.84
CA LYS A 228 13.03 5.42 0.51
C LYS A 228 13.30 6.32 1.71
N LEU A 229 12.26 6.60 2.50
CA LEU A 229 12.36 7.44 3.69
C LEU A 229 13.27 6.80 4.76
N LEU A 230 13.23 5.48 4.93
CA LEU A 230 14.15 4.77 5.84
C LEU A 230 15.62 4.98 5.44
N GLY A 231 15.92 5.12 4.15
CA GLY A 231 17.24 5.43 3.63
C GLY A 231 17.64 6.91 3.70
N ALA A 232 16.84 7.77 4.33
CA ALA A 232 17.16 9.18 4.50
C ALA A 232 18.22 9.43 5.58
N PRO A 233 18.97 10.56 5.51
CA PRO A 233 19.83 11.00 6.59
C PRO A 233 19.12 10.98 7.95
N THR A 234 19.82 10.53 9.00
CA THR A 234 19.23 10.24 10.32
C THR A 234 18.44 11.42 10.89
N HIS A 235 18.93 12.65 10.79
CA HIS A 235 18.25 13.84 11.29
C HIS A 235 16.93 14.12 10.54
N ILE A 236 16.89 13.89 9.22
CA ILE A 236 15.66 14.01 8.40
C ILE A 236 14.66 12.93 8.78
N LEU A 237 15.10 11.67 8.88
CA LEU A 237 14.21 10.57 9.23
C LEU A 237 13.58 10.79 10.60
N ARG A 238 14.36 11.23 11.61
CA ARG A 238 13.84 11.53 12.94
C ARG A 238 12.75 12.60 12.93
N ASP A 239 12.92 13.66 12.16
CA ASP A 239 11.88 14.70 12.03
C ASP A 239 10.62 14.14 11.36
N CYS A 240 10.77 13.29 10.34
CA CYS A 240 9.63 12.60 9.73
C CYS A 240 8.93 11.67 10.73
N VAL A 241 9.67 10.97 11.59
CA VAL A 241 9.12 10.14 12.68
C VAL A 241 8.31 10.98 13.66
N ARG A 242 8.75 12.20 13.98
CA ARG A 242 7.95 13.11 14.84
C ARG A 242 6.64 13.53 14.16
N ILE A 243 6.63 13.75 12.84
CA ILE A 243 5.39 13.99 12.08
C ILE A 243 4.49 12.74 12.09
N MET A 244 5.06 11.55 11.86
CA MET A 244 4.32 10.27 11.94
C MET A 244 3.70 10.07 13.32
N LYS A 245 4.38 10.48 14.39
CA LYS A 245 3.86 10.43 15.75
C LYS A 245 2.62 11.32 15.90
N LEU A 246 2.64 12.55 15.36
CA LEU A 246 1.46 13.43 15.38
C LEU A 246 0.28 12.84 14.59
N GLU A 247 0.54 12.13 13.48
CA GLU A 247 -0.50 11.43 12.73
C GLU A 247 -1.09 10.23 13.49
N LEU A 248 -0.24 9.43 14.15
CA LEU A 248 -0.66 8.23 14.86
C LEU A 248 -1.34 8.51 16.20
N PHE A 249 -1.01 9.63 16.84
CA PHE A 249 -1.47 9.99 18.18
C PHE A 249 -1.98 11.44 18.21
N PRO A 250 -3.08 11.75 17.49
CA PRO A 250 -3.59 13.11 17.38
C PRO A 250 -3.95 13.73 18.74
N ASP A 251 -4.35 12.91 19.73
CA ASP A 251 -4.68 13.36 21.08
C ASP A 251 -3.50 14.01 21.81
N GLN A 252 -2.25 13.66 21.47
CA GLN A 252 -1.07 14.29 22.06
C GLN A 252 -0.83 15.73 21.56
N ALA A 253 -1.54 16.12 20.50
CA ALA A 253 -1.34 17.40 19.84
C ALA A 253 -2.50 18.37 20.08
N THR A 254 -3.30 18.21 21.14
CA THR A 254 -4.56 18.97 21.40
C THR A 254 -4.44 20.49 21.28
N GLN A 255 -3.26 21.06 21.54
CA GLN A 255 -2.96 22.49 21.41
C GLN A 255 -2.85 22.99 19.95
N LEU A 256 -2.68 22.08 18.98
CA LEU A 256 -2.58 22.41 17.56
C LEU A 256 -3.96 22.55 16.92
N LYS A 257 -4.06 23.46 15.94
CA LYS A 257 -5.30 23.76 15.21
C LYS A 257 -5.58 22.77 14.07
N TRP A 258 -4.58 21.96 13.71
CA TRP A 258 -4.62 21.04 12.58
C TRP A 258 -4.16 19.65 12.98
N ASN A 259 -4.79 18.62 12.42
CA ASN A 259 -4.24 17.28 12.33
C ASN A 259 -3.35 17.19 11.10
N VAL A 260 -2.30 16.36 11.16
CA VAL A 260 -1.40 16.11 10.04
C VAL A 260 -1.49 14.65 9.59
N GLN A 261 -1.43 14.45 8.28
CA GLN A 261 -1.22 13.16 7.65
C GLN A 261 -0.03 13.27 6.69
N PHE A 262 0.94 12.39 6.85
CA PHE A 262 2.11 12.27 5.99
C PHE A 262 1.74 11.48 4.73
N CYS A 263 1.63 12.17 3.60
CA CYS A 263 1.25 11.53 2.34
C CYS A 263 2.45 10.80 1.73
N LEU A 264 2.39 9.47 1.70
CA LEU A 264 3.38 8.62 1.03
C LEU A 264 3.15 8.52 -0.49
N THR A 265 1.94 8.82 -0.94
CA THR A 265 1.59 8.95 -2.36
C THR A 265 0.87 10.26 -2.63
N ILE A 266 0.97 10.79 -3.85
CA ILE A 266 0.34 12.05 -4.23
C ILE A 266 -1.19 11.89 -4.13
N PRO A 267 -1.89 12.68 -3.29
CA PRO A 267 -3.34 12.61 -3.18
C PRO A 267 -4.04 13.18 -4.43
N PRO A 268 -5.28 12.75 -4.75
CA PRO A 268 -6.03 13.27 -5.90
C PRO A 268 -6.25 14.79 -5.89
N SER A 269 -6.33 15.37 -4.70
CA SER A 269 -6.49 16.82 -4.46
C SER A 269 -5.17 17.60 -4.46
N ALA A 270 -4.02 16.94 -4.68
CA ALA A 270 -2.75 17.63 -4.77
C ALA A 270 -2.65 18.49 -6.05
N PRO A 271 -1.84 19.55 -6.02
CA PRO A 271 -1.44 20.24 -7.25
C PRO A 271 -0.85 19.27 -8.28
N PRO A 272 -1.08 19.49 -9.59
CA PRO A 272 -0.76 18.52 -10.64
C PRO A 272 0.75 18.48 -10.99
N ILE A 273 1.61 18.12 -10.02
CA ILE A 273 3.04 17.88 -10.25
C ILE A 273 3.25 16.52 -10.93
N ALA A 274 2.47 15.52 -10.51
CA ALA A 274 2.49 14.17 -11.05
C ALA A 274 1.14 13.49 -10.79
N PRO A 275 0.82 12.38 -11.50
CA PRO A 275 -0.45 11.70 -11.34
C PRO A 275 -0.72 11.25 -9.89
N PRO A 276 -1.97 11.30 -9.41
CA PRO A 276 -2.34 10.75 -8.10
C PRO A 276 -1.91 9.29 -7.93
N GLY A 277 -1.50 8.93 -6.72
CA GLY A 277 -1.04 7.57 -6.39
C GLY A 277 0.43 7.29 -6.75
N THR A 278 1.13 8.23 -7.41
CA THR A 278 2.59 8.18 -7.55
C THR A 278 3.27 8.47 -6.20
N ILE A 279 4.55 8.11 -6.07
CA ILE A 279 5.33 8.32 -4.84
C ILE A 279 5.39 9.81 -4.51
N ALA A 280 5.00 10.19 -3.29
CA ALA A 280 5.02 11.59 -2.83
C ALA A 280 6.32 11.99 -2.13
N VAL A 281 7.24 11.05 -1.87
CA VAL A 281 8.53 11.31 -1.23
C VAL A 281 9.66 11.19 -2.24
N VAL A 282 10.31 12.30 -2.55
CA VAL A 282 11.47 12.35 -3.44
C VAL A 282 12.67 12.86 -2.67
N LEU A 283 13.70 12.02 -2.52
CA LEU A 283 14.92 12.34 -1.77
C LEU A 283 16.12 12.38 -2.73
N LYS A 284 16.64 13.58 -2.99
CA LYS A 284 17.87 13.83 -3.77
C LYS A 284 18.75 14.84 -3.03
N SER A 285 19.15 15.94 -3.67
CA SER A 285 19.74 17.10 -2.99
C SER A 285 18.71 17.88 -2.17
N LYS A 286 17.43 17.75 -2.52
CA LYS A 286 16.28 18.25 -1.76
C LYS A 286 15.33 17.09 -1.47
N MET A 287 14.54 17.24 -0.42
CA MET A 287 13.42 16.35 -0.11
C MET A 287 12.11 17.05 -0.47
N LEU A 288 11.37 16.52 -1.43
CA LEU A 288 9.97 16.90 -1.67
C LEU A 288 9.07 15.88 -0.98
N PHE A 289 8.10 16.36 -0.21
CA PHE A 289 7.06 15.55 0.40
C PHE A 289 5.74 16.31 0.51
N PHE A 290 4.66 15.59 0.78
CA PHE A 290 3.31 16.15 0.87
C PHE A 290 2.72 15.85 2.24
N LEU A 291 2.09 16.86 2.83
CA LEU A 291 1.27 16.72 4.02
C LEU A 291 -0.17 17.04 3.69
N GLN A 292 -1.10 16.29 4.27
CA GLN A 292 -2.49 16.70 4.36
C GLN A 292 -2.71 17.28 5.75
N LEU A 293 -3.20 18.52 5.82
CA LEU A 293 -3.59 19.17 7.06
C LEU A 293 -5.11 19.22 7.12
N THR A 294 -5.69 18.67 8.19
CA THR A 294 -7.13 18.68 8.42
C THR A 294 -7.44 19.52 9.66
N GLN A 295 -8.24 20.57 9.49
CA GLN A 295 -8.55 21.52 10.56
C GLN A 295 -9.30 20.81 11.68
N ARG A 296 -8.92 21.12 12.92
CA ARG A 296 -9.68 20.70 14.09
C ARG A 296 -10.79 21.68 14.35
N LEU A 297 -12.01 21.18 14.40
CA LEU A 297 -13.19 21.97 14.70
C LEU A 297 -13.75 21.55 16.07
N PRO A 298 -14.04 22.50 16.97
CA PRO A 298 -14.67 22.21 18.26
C PRO A 298 -16.16 21.86 18.13
N VAL A 299 -16.76 22.08 16.96
CA VAL A 299 -18.20 21.93 16.67
C VAL A 299 -18.37 20.92 15.53
N PRO A 300 -19.46 20.13 15.48
CA PRO A 300 -19.78 19.23 14.37
C PRO A 300 -20.04 20.02 13.07
N GLN A 301 -18.97 20.41 12.40
CA GLN A 301 -18.93 20.92 11.04
C GLN A 301 -17.92 20.09 10.24
N GLU A 302 -18.06 20.09 8.92
CA GLU A 302 -17.13 19.38 8.05
C GLU A 302 -15.73 20.02 8.13
N PRO A 303 -14.69 19.26 8.51
CA PRO A 303 -13.36 19.82 8.70
C PRO A 303 -12.70 20.16 7.36
N ILE A 304 -12.14 21.36 7.27
CA ILE A 304 -11.39 21.80 6.09
C ILE A 304 -10.09 20.99 5.99
N SER A 305 -9.78 20.46 4.82
CA SER A 305 -8.51 19.79 4.55
C SER A 305 -7.75 20.46 3.41
N ILE A 306 -6.45 20.65 3.58
CA ILE A 306 -5.56 21.19 2.54
C ILE A 306 -4.36 20.27 2.31
N ILE A 307 -3.85 20.26 1.08
CA ILE A 307 -2.62 19.56 0.73
C ILE A 307 -1.47 20.57 0.67
N VAL A 308 -0.43 20.31 1.45
CA VAL A 308 0.75 21.15 1.58
C VAL A 308 1.97 20.41 1.02
N PRO A 309 2.45 20.78 -0.17
CA PRO A 309 3.70 20.28 -0.71
C PRO A 309 4.87 21.05 -0.08
N ILE A 310 5.82 20.32 0.50
CA ILE A 310 6.95 20.88 1.24
C ILE A 310 8.25 20.43 0.59
N VAL A 311 9.20 21.36 0.47
CA VAL A 311 10.58 21.13 0.06
C VAL A 311 11.50 21.42 1.24
N TYR A 312 12.32 20.44 1.61
CA TYR A 312 13.47 20.63 2.48
C TYR A 312 14.75 20.60 1.66
N ASP A 313 15.53 21.66 1.73
CA ASP A 313 16.79 21.79 1.02
C ASP A 313 17.94 21.36 1.95
N MET A 314 18.62 20.27 1.63
CA MET A 314 19.65 19.70 2.50
C MET A 314 20.94 20.53 2.53
N ALA A 315 21.18 21.35 1.52
CA ALA A 315 22.36 22.21 1.45
C ALA A 315 22.18 23.45 2.34
N THR A 316 20.98 24.02 2.35
CA THR A 316 20.68 25.23 3.15
C THR A 316 20.07 24.93 4.51
N GLY A 317 19.50 23.73 4.72
CA GLY A 317 18.77 23.37 5.93
C GLY A 317 17.38 24.03 6.04
N LEU A 318 16.89 24.67 4.98
CA LEU A 318 15.62 25.39 4.98
C LEU A 318 14.44 24.51 4.56
N THR A 319 13.32 24.69 5.24
CA THR A 319 12.02 24.08 4.89
C THR A 319 11.11 25.14 4.28
N GLN A 320 10.58 24.88 3.09
CA GLN A 320 9.76 25.83 2.33
C GLN A 320 8.57 25.12 1.69
N GLN A 321 7.56 25.88 1.27
CA GLN A 321 6.52 25.32 0.41
C GLN A 321 7.08 25.10 -0.99
N ALA A 322 6.71 23.99 -1.63
CA ALA A 322 7.06 23.77 -3.03
C ALA A 322 6.40 24.81 -3.92
N ASP A 323 7.18 25.41 -4.82
CA ASP A 323 6.65 26.24 -5.90
C ASP A 323 6.10 25.32 -7.00
N ILE A 324 4.79 25.38 -7.22
CA ILE A 324 4.09 24.53 -8.17
C ILE A 324 3.16 25.42 -8.97
N PRO A 325 3.20 25.37 -10.30
CA PRO A 325 2.24 26.09 -11.14
C PRO A 325 0.81 25.70 -10.75
N ARG A 326 0.04 26.66 -10.23
CA ARG A 326 -1.35 26.43 -9.81
C ARG A 326 -2.31 26.95 -10.87
N GLN A 327 -3.40 26.20 -11.07
CA GLN A 327 -4.59 26.74 -11.74
C GLN A 327 -5.23 27.81 -10.84
N PRO A 328 -5.85 28.87 -11.39
CA PRO A 328 -6.41 30.00 -10.63
C PRO A 328 -7.72 29.63 -9.90
N SER A 329 -7.68 28.64 -9.01
CA SER A 329 -8.77 28.28 -8.10
C SER A 329 -8.51 28.75 -6.66
N SER A 330 -9.59 28.79 -5.88
CA SER A 330 -9.73 29.05 -4.43
C SER A 330 -8.56 28.61 -3.52
N SER A 331 -7.81 27.56 -3.88
CA SER A 331 -6.65 27.04 -3.15
C SER A 331 -5.47 28.02 -3.04
N GLY A 332 -5.40 29.06 -3.89
CA GLY A 332 -4.30 30.03 -3.90
C GLY A 332 -4.08 30.76 -2.57
N ALA A 333 -5.14 31.15 -1.86
CA ALA A 333 -5.04 31.89 -0.61
C ALA A 333 -4.42 31.04 0.52
N ALA A 334 -4.82 29.78 0.65
CA ALA A 334 -4.25 28.86 1.63
C ALA A 334 -2.76 28.62 1.38
N ALA A 335 -2.36 28.47 0.12
CA ALA A 335 -0.96 28.33 -0.23
C ALA A 335 -0.13 29.58 0.13
N LEU A 336 -0.62 30.79 -0.16
CA LEU A 336 0.09 32.02 0.22
C LEU A 336 0.29 32.13 1.74
N MET A 337 -0.71 31.75 2.53
CA MET A 337 -0.60 31.71 4.00
C MET A 337 0.44 30.69 4.48
N VAL A 338 0.45 29.48 3.92
CA VAL A 338 1.47 28.46 4.20
C VAL A 338 2.86 28.99 3.89
N SER A 339 3.07 29.55 2.68
CA SER A 339 4.34 30.11 2.27
C SER A 339 4.80 31.25 3.20
N SER A 340 3.87 32.11 3.63
CA SER A 340 4.17 33.22 4.54
C SER A 340 4.64 32.73 5.91
N ILE A 341 3.96 31.73 6.48
CA ILE A 341 4.34 31.14 7.78
C ILE A 341 5.72 30.49 7.70
N LEU A 342 5.98 29.69 6.67
CA LEU A 342 7.27 29.01 6.50
C LEU A 342 8.41 30.01 6.24
N LYS A 343 8.13 31.09 5.48
CA LYS A 343 9.12 32.16 5.26
C LYS A 343 9.47 32.86 6.57
N ARG A 344 8.46 33.28 7.35
CA ARG A 344 8.67 33.89 8.67
C ARG A 344 9.41 32.96 9.62
N PHE A 345 9.09 31.66 9.61
CA PHE A 345 9.81 30.67 10.41
C PHE A 345 11.31 30.67 10.08
N ASN A 346 11.66 30.63 8.80
CA ASN A 346 13.06 30.64 8.34
C ASN A 346 13.80 31.94 8.69
N GLU A 347 13.10 33.09 8.72
CA GLU A 347 13.67 34.37 9.15
C GLU A 347 14.00 34.39 10.66
N MET A 348 13.17 33.74 11.48
CA MET A 348 13.33 33.69 12.93
C MET A 348 14.25 32.55 13.42
N HIS A 349 14.37 31.48 12.63
CA HIS A 349 15.14 30.27 12.97
C HIS A 349 16.17 29.97 11.89
N PRO A 350 17.28 30.74 11.84
CA PRO A 350 18.34 30.47 10.87
C PRO A 350 18.88 29.05 11.08
N PRO A 351 19.11 28.28 10.01
CA PRO A 351 19.49 26.88 10.08
C PRO A 351 20.85 26.74 10.78
N ARG A 352 20.87 25.94 11.85
CA ARG A 352 22.10 25.58 12.56
C ARG A 352 22.71 24.32 11.96
N GLN A 353 24.02 24.17 12.08
CA GLN A 353 24.71 22.97 11.63
C GLN A 353 24.13 21.73 12.34
N SER A 354 23.74 20.72 11.57
CA SER A 354 23.17 19.45 12.03
C SER A 354 21.73 19.49 12.56
N GLU A 355 21.03 20.63 12.49
CA GLU A 355 19.60 20.71 12.83
C GLU A 355 18.72 20.52 11.59
N CYS A 356 17.74 19.63 11.70
CA CYS A 356 16.67 19.48 10.71
C CYS A 356 15.51 20.41 11.09
N THR A 357 15.01 21.19 10.13
CA THR A 357 13.92 22.16 10.36
C THR A 357 12.54 21.61 10.03
N ILE A 358 12.46 20.45 9.38
CA ILE A 358 11.21 19.85 8.88
C ILE A 358 10.13 19.80 9.96
N PHE A 359 10.42 19.18 11.11
CA PHE A 359 9.40 19.01 12.15
C PHE A 359 9.00 20.35 12.77
N ALA A 360 9.97 21.20 13.09
CA ALA A 360 9.71 22.50 13.69
C ALA A 360 8.86 23.40 12.78
N SER A 361 9.18 23.45 11.47
CA SER A 361 8.40 24.19 10.48
C SER A 361 6.97 23.65 10.32
N VAL A 362 6.79 22.32 10.33
CA VAL A 362 5.46 21.69 10.25
C VAL A 362 4.65 21.97 11.52
N HIS A 363 5.28 21.89 12.69
CA HIS A 363 4.64 22.21 13.95
C HIS A 363 4.20 23.69 14.00
N GLU A 364 5.06 24.62 13.58
CA GLU A 364 4.75 26.05 13.47
C GLU A 364 3.55 26.28 12.53
N LEU A 365 3.52 25.58 11.39
CA LEU A 365 2.41 25.63 10.46
C LEU A 365 1.10 25.15 11.10
N MET A 366 1.12 24.00 11.79
CA MET A 366 -0.05 23.45 12.47
C MET A 366 -0.57 24.32 13.63
N ALA A 367 0.31 25.11 14.27
CA ALA A 367 -0.05 26.02 15.35
C ALA A 367 -0.66 27.34 14.83
N ASN A 368 -0.13 27.86 13.71
CA ASN A 368 -0.39 29.24 13.28
C ASN A 368 -1.29 29.36 12.05
N LEU A 369 -1.45 28.31 11.25
CA LEU A 369 -2.29 28.37 10.05
C LEU A 369 -3.75 28.66 10.41
N THR A 370 -4.27 29.75 9.86
CA THR A 370 -5.68 30.14 9.95
C THR A 370 -6.21 30.41 8.54
N LEU A 371 -7.30 29.74 8.18
CA LEU A 371 -7.97 29.95 6.89
C LEU A 371 -9.28 30.73 7.12
N PRO A 372 -9.59 31.73 6.29
CA PRO A 372 -10.85 32.45 6.40
C PRO A 372 -12.03 31.53 6.05
N PRO A 373 -13.21 31.70 6.68
CA PRO A 373 -14.38 30.85 6.47
C PRO A 373 -14.92 30.82 5.03
N GLY A 374 -14.54 31.81 4.20
CA GLY A 374 -14.88 31.88 2.77
C GLY A 374 -13.85 31.28 1.80
N GLY A 375 -12.72 30.77 2.30
CA GLY A 375 -11.65 30.17 1.49
C GLY A 375 -11.81 28.66 1.29
N ARG A 376 -13.04 28.19 1.05
CA ARG A 376 -13.32 26.76 0.79
C ARG A 376 -12.67 26.40 -0.57
N PRO A 377 -11.84 25.34 -0.63
CA PRO A 377 -11.26 24.88 -1.89
C PRO A 377 -12.34 24.46 -2.89
#